data_AF-A0A1F8XIY3-F1
#
_entry.id   AF-A0A1F8XIY3-F1
#
_cell.length_a   1.000
_cell.length_b   1.000
_cell.length_c   1.000
_cell.angle_alpha   90.00
_cell.angle_beta   90.00
_cell.angle_gamma   90.00
#
_symmetry.space_group_name_H-M   'P 1'
#
loop_
_entity.id
_entity.type
_entity.pdbx_description
1 polymer ?
#
loop_
_entity_poly.entity_id
_entity_poly.type
_entity_poly.pdbx_seq_one_letter_code
_entity_poly.pdbx_strand_id
1 'polypeptide(L)'
;MVRSSTLWVVGLILLIPGNLPSTAFSADIFRWVDDQGVVHFTDNPHNIPGKFRSHTERIKTRETPPSQDQLKGLSLDKVSVPLQKQGEVVVVQATLNERTEAKFVVDTGASYTMISRATAKELEIDLGQKFPTLPFQTANGVVQAPLIKLDSIEVGGLQVRNLTAAVHDVFPDPSISGLLGLNFLSNFRLDIDTAKSVLHLEKK
;
A
#
# COMPACT_ATOMS: atom_id res chain seq x y z
N MET A 1 16.32 24.42 66.03
CA MET A 1 15.10 23.69 66.43
C MET A 1 14.02 23.92 65.37
N VAL A 2 13.70 22.86 64.62
CA VAL A 2 12.42 22.54 63.92
C VAL A 2 11.89 23.42 62.75
N ARG A 3 11.88 22.79 61.55
CA ARG A 3 10.89 22.71 60.41
C ARG A 3 10.19 24.01 59.93
N SER A 4 10.04 24.30 58.63
CA SER A 4 9.27 23.57 57.62
C SER A 4 9.37 24.24 56.22
N SER A 5 9.29 23.42 55.18
CA SER A 5 9.24 23.71 53.73
C SER A 5 8.01 24.49 53.23
N THR A 6 8.13 25.23 52.12
CA THR A 6 7.25 25.12 50.92
C THR A 6 7.91 25.84 49.72
N LEU A 7 8.12 25.09 48.63
CA LEU A 7 8.51 25.55 47.28
C LEU A 7 7.25 25.86 46.46
N TRP A 8 7.30 26.88 45.61
CA TRP A 8 6.43 26.98 44.44
C TRP A 8 7.29 27.11 43.18
N VAL A 9 7.27 26.07 42.36
CA VAL A 9 7.82 26.05 41.00
C VAL A 9 6.71 26.50 40.06
N VAL A 10 6.92 27.61 39.35
CA VAL A 10 6.08 27.98 38.20
C VAL A 10 6.75 27.40 36.96
N GLY A 11 6.11 26.39 36.36
CA GLY A 11 6.57 25.75 35.13
C GLY A 11 6.31 26.64 33.92
N LEU A 12 7.36 26.86 33.11
CA LEU A 12 7.25 27.38 31.76
C LEU A 12 7.48 26.22 30.79
N ILE A 13 6.39 25.70 30.22
CA ILE A 13 6.43 24.74 29.12
C ILE A 13 6.74 25.52 27.85
N LEU A 14 7.97 25.40 27.35
CA LEU A 14 8.32 25.85 25.99
C LEU A 14 7.97 24.72 25.01
N LEU A 15 6.76 24.81 24.45
CA LEU A 15 6.32 24.01 23.30
C LEU A 15 7.01 24.56 22.04
N ILE A 16 7.91 23.78 21.45
CA ILE A 16 8.36 23.98 20.06
C ILE A 16 7.78 22.84 19.22
N PRO A 17 6.65 23.01 18.52
CA PRO A 17 6.34 22.15 17.40
C PRO A 17 7.09 22.68 16.18
N GLY A 18 8.21 22.05 15.85
CA GLY A 18 8.88 22.21 14.57
C GLY A 18 8.04 21.61 13.46
N ASN A 19 7.40 22.46 12.66
CA ASN A 19 6.84 22.06 11.36
C ASN A 19 7.99 21.97 10.35
N LEU A 20 8.49 20.76 10.10
CA LEU A 20 9.21 20.48 8.86
C LEU A 20 8.17 20.26 7.75
N PRO A 21 8.24 20.95 6.61
CA PRO A 21 7.33 20.70 5.51
C PRO A 21 7.60 19.31 4.93
N SER A 22 6.63 18.40 5.07
CA SER A 22 6.60 17.14 4.35
C SER A 22 6.50 17.44 2.85
N THR A 23 7.58 17.23 2.11
CA THR A 23 7.53 17.26 0.64
C THR A 23 6.81 16.00 0.17
N ALA A 24 5.49 16.06 0.06
CA ALA A 24 4.71 15.03 -0.60
C ALA A 24 4.96 15.13 -2.11
N PHE A 25 5.52 14.08 -2.71
CA PHE A 25 5.49 13.91 -4.17
C PHE A 25 4.02 13.69 -4.57
N SER A 26 3.41 14.69 -5.20
CA SER A 26 2.02 14.63 -5.68
C SER A 26 2.01 13.94 -7.05
N ALA A 27 1.55 12.69 -7.12
CA ALA A 27 1.25 12.04 -8.38
C ALA A 27 -0.28 12.12 -8.64
N ASP A 28 -0.69 12.81 -9.70
CA ASP A 28 -2.10 12.87 -10.11
C ASP A 28 -2.54 11.47 -10.58
N ILE A 29 -3.43 10.81 -9.83
CA ILE A 29 -4.02 9.51 -10.23
C ILE A 29 -5.33 9.78 -10.98
N PHE A 30 -5.51 9.15 -12.12
CA PHE A 30 -6.68 9.25 -12.99
C PHE A 30 -7.49 7.95 -12.92
N ARG A 31 -8.80 8.07 -12.73
CA ARG A 31 -9.75 6.94 -12.72
C ARG A 31 -10.77 7.07 -13.84
N TRP A 32 -11.09 5.96 -14.50
CA TRP A 32 -12.23 5.90 -15.43
C TRP A 32 -12.92 4.53 -15.37
N VAL A 33 -14.16 4.46 -15.87
CA VAL A 33 -14.92 3.22 -16.05
C VAL A 33 -15.07 2.98 -17.54
N ASP A 34 -14.82 1.76 -18.00
CA ASP A 34 -15.01 1.40 -19.40
C ASP A 34 -16.45 0.95 -19.71
N ASP A 35 -16.71 0.67 -21.00
CA ASP A 35 -18.02 0.24 -21.49
C ASP A 35 -18.47 -1.13 -20.91
N GLN A 36 -17.61 -1.83 -20.18
CA GLN A 36 -17.89 -3.10 -19.52
C GLN A 36 -18.05 -2.93 -18.00
N GLY A 37 -18.06 -1.69 -17.50
CA GLY A 37 -18.19 -1.40 -16.07
C GLY A 37 -16.90 -1.63 -15.28
N VAL A 38 -15.77 -1.88 -15.93
CA VAL A 38 -14.49 -2.12 -15.24
C VAL A 38 -13.87 -0.78 -14.86
N VAL A 39 -13.43 -0.67 -13.61
CA VAL A 39 -12.71 0.51 -13.11
C VAL A 39 -11.23 0.39 -13.47
N HIS A 40 -10.65 1.47 -13.99
CA HIS A 40 -9.25 1.61 -14.37
C HIS A 40 -8.60 2.78 -13.62
N PHE A 41 -7.30 2.65 -13.31
CA PHE A 41 -6.49 3.69 -12.66
C PHE A 41 -5.19 3.93 -13.44
N THR A 42 -4.67 5.17 -13.50
CA THR A 42 -3.33 5.46 -14.03
C THR A 42 -2.75 6.76 -13.47
N ASP A 43 -1.44 6.83 -13.26
CA ASP A 43 -0.70 8.05 -12.93
C ASP A 43 -0.22 8.82 -14.18
N ASN A 44 -0.50 8.30 -15.38
CA ASN A 44 -0.15 8.92 -16.65
C ASN A 44 -1.41 9.12 -17.53
N PRO A 45 -1.88 10.36 -17.75
CA PRO A 45 -3.12 10.62 -18.49
C PRO A 45 -3.05 10.20 -19.97
N HIS A 46 -1.86 9.98 -20.53
CA HIS A 46 -1.71 9.45 -21.89
C HIS A 46 -2.18 7.99 -22.01
N ASN A 47 -2.15 7.23 -20.92
CA ASN A 47 -2.60 5.84 -20.88
C ASN A 47 -4.12 5.70 -20.90
N ILE A 48 -4.87 6.81 -20.73
CA ILE A 48 -6.32 6.82 -20.81
C ILE A 48 -6.73 6.79 -22.29
N PRO A 49 -7.53 5.79 -22.74
CA PRO A 49 -8.05 5.77 -24.10
C PRO A 49 -8.86 7.03 -24.41
N GLY A 50 -8.70 7.58 -25.62
CA GLY A 50 -9.28 8.88 -26.00
C GLY A 50 -10.78 9.01 -25.71
N LYS A 51 -11.55 7.93 -25.88
CA LYS A 51 -12.99 7.87 -25.59
C LYS A 51 -13.36 8.08 -24.11
N PHE A 52 -12.45 7.84 -23.18
CA PHE A 52 -12.69 7.94 -21.74
C PHE A 52 -12.06 9.18 -21.10
N ARG A 53 -11.26 9.97 -21.84
CA ARG A 53 -10.57 11.17 -21.31
C ARG A 53 -11.52 12.27 -20.83
N SER A 54 -12.70 12.39 -21.43
CA SER A 54 -13.72 13.37 -20.99
C SER A 54 -14.53 12.92 -19.76
N HIS A 55 -14.46 11.65 -19.39
CA HIS A 55 -15.16 11.04 -18.25
C HIS A 55 -14.18 10.51 -17.20
N THR A 56 -12.95 11.03 -17.21
CA THR A 56 -11.92 10.66 -16.23
C THR A 56 -12.04 11.54 -15.00
N GLU A 57 -12.10 10.92 -13.83
CA GLU A 57 -11.98 11.61 -12.56
C GLU A 57 -10.51 11.69 -12.16
N ARG A 58 -9.97 12.90 -12.04
CA ARG A 58 -8.64 13.11 -11.47
C ARG A 58 -8.73 13.07 -9.96
N ILE A 59 -8.18 12.02 -9.37
CA ILE A 59 -8.00 11.87 -7.94
C ILE A 59 -6.73 12.64 -7.57
N LYS A 60 -6.90 13.87 -7.07
CA LYS A 60 -5.80 14.59 -6.44
C LYS A 60 -5.51 13.94 -5.09
N THR A 61 -4.25 13.60 -4.83
CA THR A 61 -3.73 12.96 -3.60
C THR A 61 -3.84 13.84 -2.32
N ARG A 62 -4.82 14.76 -2.26
CA ARG A 62 -5.10 15.58 -1.07
C ARG A 62 -6.50 15.42 -0.52
N GLU A 63 -7.37 14.65 -1.14
CA GLU A 63 -8.73 14.47 -0.64
C GLU A 63 -8.91 13.02 -0.18
N THR A 64 -9.49 12.92 1.01
CA THR A 64 -9.92 11.73 1.76
C THR A 64 -10.29 10.56 0.84
N PRO A 65 -9.98 9.30 1.20
CA PRO A 65 -10.46 8.13 0.47
C PRO A 65 -11.92 8.32 0.07
N PRO A 66 -12.31 8.03 -1.20
CA PRO A 66 -13.65 8.28 -1.67
C PRO A 66 -14.64 7.72 -0.65
N SER A 67 -15.52 8.59 -0.14
CA SER A 67 -16.49 8.21 0.89
C SER A 67 -17.23 6.95 0.44
N GLN A 68 -17.52 6.04 1.37
CA GLN A 68 -18.18 4.75 1.05
C GLN A 68 -19.50 4.93 0.28
N ASP A 69 -20.12 6.11 0.33
CA ASP A 69 -21.32 6.46 -0.44
C ASP A 69 -21.05 6.77 -1.92
N GLN A 70 -19.84 7.19 -2.32
CA GLN A 70 -19.45 7.35 -3.73
C GLN A 70 -19.08 6.03 -4.42
N LEU A 71 -18.78 4.98 -3.65
CA LEU A 71 -18.48 3.64 -4.17
C LEU A 71 -19.73 2.74 -4.26
N LYS A 72 -20.88 3.20 -3.73
CA LYS A 72 -22.16 2.49 -3.85
C LYS A 72 -22.70 2.60 -5.28
N GLY A 73 -22.40 1.57 -6.09
CA GLY A 73 -22.96 1.41 -7.44
C GLY A 73 -21.95 0.85 -8.45
N LEU A 74 -20.66 0.89 -8.14
CA LEU A 74 -19.62 0.21 -8.91
C LEU A 74 -19.40 -1.16 -8.29
N SER A 75 -19.70 -2.22 -9.03
CA SER A 75 -19.23 -3.57 -8.66
C SER A 75 -17.71 -3.56 -8.78
N LEU A 76 -17.02 -3.29 -7.66
CA LEU A 76 -15.59 -3.51 -7.47
C LEU A 76 -15.29 -5.01 -7.39
N ASP A 77 -15.99 -5.84 -8.16
CA ASP A 77 -15.68 -7.26 -8.25
C ASP A 77 -14.63 -7.50 -9.34
N LYS A 78 -14.31 -6.49 -10.15
CA LYS A 78 -13.25 -6.54 -11.16
C LYS A 78 -12.54 -5.19 -11.33
N VAL A 79 -11.21 -5.19 -11.24
CA VAL A 79 -10.36 -4.01 -11.47
C VAL A 79 -9.23 -4.32 -12.44
N SER A 80 -8.86 -3.31 -13.23
CA SER A 80 -7.64 -3.29 -14.04
C SER A 80 -6.62 -2.36 -13.39
N VAL A 81 -5.47 -2.92 -13.01
CA VAL A 81 -4.37 -2.22 -12.35
C VAL A 81 -3.23 -2.06 -13.37
N PRO A 82 -2.70 -0.84 -13.58
CA PRO A 82 -1.61 -0.62 -14.51
C PRO A 82 -0.35 -1.33 -14.01
N LEU A 83 0.36 -1.97 -14.92
CA LEU A 83 1.63 -2.61 -14.64
C LEU A 83 2.77 -1.68 -14.98
N GLN A 84 3.59 -1.37 -13.98
CA GLN A 84 4.91 -0.82 -14.23
C GLN A 84 5.87 -2.00 -14.36
N LYS A 85 6.39 -2.24 -15.56
CA LYS A 85 7.49 -3.18 -15.76
C LYS A 85 8.79 -2.49 -15.37
N GLN A 86 9.43 -2.98 -14.31
CA GLN A 86 10.76 -2.57 -13.93
C GLN A 86 11.70 -3.76 -14.14
N GLY A 87 12.21 -3.91 -15.36
CA GLY A 87 12.82 -5.17 -15.79
C GLY A 87 11.75 -6.24 -16.07
N GLU A 88 11.91 -7.43 -15.49
CA GLU A 88 10.99 -8.58 -15.69
C GLU A 88 9.86 -8.66 -14.66
N VAL A 89 9.87 -7.80 -13.64
CA VAL A 89 8.87 -7.85 -12.56
C VAL A 89 7.68 -6.93 -12.81
N VAL A 90 6.53 -7.38 -12.31
CA VAL A 90 5.26 -6.67 -12.38
C VAL A 90 5.04 -5.92 -11.08
N VAL A 91 4.97 -4.59 -11.14
CA VAL A 91 4.76 -3.73 -9.95
C VAL A 91 3.36 -3.14 -9.95
N VAL A 92 2.70 -3.20 -8.79
CA VAL A 92 1.38 -2.60 -8.51
C VAL A 92 1.45 -1.65 -7.32
N GLN A 93 0.55 -0.67 -7.31
CA GLN A 93 0.35 0.24 -6.17
C GLN A 93 -0.68 -0.36 -5.21
N ALA A 94 -0.42 -0.26 -3.92
CA ALA A 94 -1.29 -0.75 -2.87
C ALA A 94 -1.39 0.24 -1.72
N THR A 95 -2.54 0.28 -1.06
CA THR A 95 -2.75 1.07 0.16
C THR A 95 -2.79 0.11 1.36
N LEU A 96 -1.89 0.31 2.32
CA LEU A 96 -1.79 -0.46 3.55
C LEU A 96 -2.47 0.27 4.71
N ASN A 97 -3.25 -0.45 5.52
CA ASN A 97 -4.00 0.07 6.66
C ASN A 97 -4.76 1.36 6.32
N GLU A 98 -5.33 1.42 5.11
CA GLU A 98 -6.13 2.54 4.59
C GLU A 98 -5.40 3.89 4.50
N ARG A 99 -4.07 3.94 4.72
CA ARG A 99 -3.32 5.20 4.83
C ARG A 99 -1.97 5.24 4.12
N THR A 100 -1.26 4.12 4.01
CA THR A 100 0.14 4.11 3.54
C THR A 100 0.20 3.56 2.13
N GLU A 101 0.54 4.42 1.16
CA GLU A 101 0.78 4.01 -0.22
C GLU A 101 2.12 3.27 -0.35
N ALA A 102 2.10 2.14 -1.05
CA ALA A 102 3.23 1.23 -1.15
C ALA A 102 3.27 0.57 -2.54
N LYS A 103 4.47 0.27 -3.04
CA LYS A 103 4.66 -0.43 -4.31
C LYS A 103 5.06 -1.87 -4.06
N PHE A 104 4.35 -2.80 -4.69
CA PHE A 104 4.60 -4.23 -4.54
C PHE A 104 4.91 -4.89 -5.85
N VAL A 105 5.89 -5.78 -5.84
CA VAL A 105 6.06 -6.77 -6.91
C VAL A 105 5.03 -7.89 -6.72
N VAL A 106 4.29 -8.22 -7.78
CA VAL A 106 3.38 -9.36 -7.78
C VAL A 106 4.19 -10.65 -7.86
N ASP A 107 4.05 -11.52 -6.86
CA ASP A 107 4.84 -12.75 -6.75
C ASP A 107 3.94 -13.96 -6.43
N THR A 108 3.63 -14.75 -7.47
CA THR A 108 2.88 -15.99 -7.33
C THR A 108 3.68 -17.14 -6.71
N GLY A 109 5.00 -16.99 -6.57
CA GLY A 109 5.88 -17.94 -5.88
C GLY A 109 5.96 -17.72 -4.36
N ALA A 110 5.59 -16.54 -3.88
CA ALA A 110 5.57 -16.21 -2.46
C ALA A 110 4.26 -16.64 -1.79
N SER A 111 4.34 -17.49 -0.76
CA SER A 111 3.15 -17.86 0.03
C SER A 111 2.60 -16.69 0.85
N TYR A 112 3.49 -15.85 1.39
CA TYR A 112 3.14 -14.68 2.20
C TYR A 112 3.52 -13.40 1.46
N THR A 113 2.66 -12.40 1.57
CA THR A 113 3.01 -11.00 1.30
C THR A 113 4.13 -10.57 2.25
N MET A 114 5.15 -9.89 1.73
CA MET A 114 6.28 -9.36 2.49
C MET A 114 6.32 -7.85 2.39
N ILE A 115 6.64 -7.16 3.48
CA ILE A 115 6.91 -5.72 3.49
C ILE A 115 8.33 -5.44 3.96
N SER A 116 8.91 -4.34 3.48
CA SER A 116 10.22 -3.87 3.92
C SER A 116 10.18 -3.33 5.35
N ARG A 117 11.35 -3.27 6.00
CA ARG A 117 11.47 -2.65 7.33
C ARG A 117 11.11 -1.16 7.31
N ALA A 118 11.42 -0.48 6.21
CA ALA A 118 11.03 0.92 6.00
C ALA A 118 9.50 1.05 5.99
N THR A 119 8.80 0.19 5.25
CA THR A 119 7.33 0.16 5.21
C THR A 119 6.74 -0.16 6.58
N ALA A 120 7.31 -1.13 7.32
CA ALA A 120 6.87 -1.44 8.68
C ALA A 120 7.01 -0.22 9.62
N LYS A 121 8.11 0.54 9.48
CA LYS A 121 8.33 1.78 10.23
C LYS A 121 7.33 2.87 9.87
N GLU A 122 7.01 3.04 8.59
CA GLU A 122 5.98 4.00 8.12
C GLU A 122 4.59 3.63 8.63
N LEU A 123 4.33 2.33 8.81
CA LEU A 123 3.12 1.83 9.45
C LEU A 123 3.13 1.98 10.99
N GLU A 124 4.18 2.55 11.57
CA GLU A 124 4.38 2.70 13.02
C GLU A 124 4.43 1.36 13.78
N ILE A 125 4.90 0.31 13.10
CA ILE A 125 5.09 -1.01 13.69
C ILE A 125 6.45 -1.04 14.40
N ASP A 126 6.40 -1.15 15.72
CA ASP A 126 7.60 -1.28 16.56
C ASP A 126 8.17 -2.70 16.51
N LEU A 127 9.09 -2.94 15.57
CA LEU A 127 9.81 -4.21 15.43
C LEU A 127 10.74 -4.56 16.61
N GLY A 128 10.88 -3.68 17.61
CA GLY A 128 11.54 -3.99 18.88
C GLY A 128 10.68 -4.89 19.79
N GLN A 129 9.38 -4.99 19.53
CA GLN A 129 8.47 -5.89 20.23
C GLN A 129 8.67 -7.34 19.79
N LYS A 130 8.21 -8.29 20.61
CA LYS A 130 8.26 -9.71 20.27
C LYS A 130 7.18 -10.08 19.26
N PHE A 131 7.60 -10.36 18.03
CA PHE A 131 6.77 -10.99 17.00
C PHE A 131 7.15 -12.47 16.84
N PRO A 132 6.19 -13.34 16.48
CA PRO A 132 6.50 -14.66 15.94
C PRO A 132 7.39 -14.51 14.71
N THR A 133 8.40 -15.36 14.58
CA THR A 133 9.29 -15.41 13.41
C THR A 133 9.16 -16.75 12.72
N LEU A 134 9.12 -16.79 11.39
CA LEU A 134 9.16 -18.02 10.61
C LEU A 134 10.35 -18.04 9.64
N PRO A 135 10.86 -19.23 9.28
CA PRO A 135 11.77 -19.40 8.16
C PRO A 135 11.06 -19.19 6.83
N PHE A 136 11.69 -18.44 5.93
CA PHE A 136 11.26 -18.24 4.55
C PHE A 136 12.37 -18.64 3.58
N GLN A 137 12.03 -19.43 2.57
CA GLN A 137 12.94 -19.74 1.49
C GLN A 137 12.98 -18.56 0.51
N THR A 138 14.16 -18.02 0.28
CA THR A 138 14.41 -16.96 -0.72
C THR A 138 15.47 -17.41 -1.72
N ALA A 139 15.69 -16.61 -2.76
CA ALA A 139 16.78 -16.83 -3.72
C ALA A 139 18.17 -16.82 -3.05
N ASN A 140 18.33 -16.06 -1.96
CA ASN A 140 19.58 -15.94 -1.21
C ASN A 140 19.69 -16.93 -0.04
N GLY A 141 18.79 -17.93 0.02
CA GLY A 141 18.73 -18.91 1.09
C GLY A 141 17.59 -18.68 2.08
N VAL A 142 17.65 -19.36 3.22
CA VAL A 142 16.60 -19.28 4.25
C VAL A 142 16.81 -18.03 5.11
N VAL A 143 15.75 -17.25 5.30
CA VAL A 143 15.74 -16.06 6.17
C VAL A 143 14.71 -16.22 7.28
N GLN A 144 15.03 -15.77 8.49
CA GLN A 144 14.04 -15.63 9.57
C GLN A 144 13.40 -14.25 9.48
N ALA A 145 12.07 -14.20 9.30
CA ALA A 145 11.35 -12.93 9.23
C ALA A 145 10.25 -12.85 10.29
N PRO A 146 10.08 -11.69 10.96
CA PRO A 146 8.95 -11.43 11.83
C PRO A 146 7.63 -11.46 11.06
N LEU A 147 6.58 -11.97 11.69
CA LEU A 147 5.21 -11.90 11.21
C LEU A 147 4.46 -10.78 11.90
N ILE A 148 3.86 -9.91 11.10
CA ILE A 148 2.97 -8.84 11.53
C ILE A 148 1.57 -9.09 10.96
N LYS A 149 0.60 -8.36 11.49
CA LYS A 149 -0.76 -8.33 10.93
C LYS A 149 -1.04 -6.94 10.39
N LEU A 150 -1.41 -6.88 9.11
CA LEU A 150 -1.96 -5.70 8.49
C LEU A 150 -3.48 -5.68 8.72
N ASP A 151 -4.01 -4.53 9.08
CA ASP A 151 -5.46 -4.34 9.23
C ASP A 151 -6.13 -4.46 7.86
N SER A 152 -5.50 -3.87 6.83
CA SER A 152 -5.91 -4.00 5.44
C SER A 152 -4.74 -3.85 4.48
N ILE A 153 -4.89 -4.47 3.32
CA ILE A 153 -4.13 -4.18 2.10
C ILE A 153 -5.13 -4.07 0.95
N GLU A 154 -5.04 -3.00 0.18
CA GLU A 154 -5.93 -2.72 -0.94
C GLU A 154 -5.13 -2.51 -2.23
N VAL A 155 -5.59 -3.12 -3.32
CA VAL A 155 -5.03 -2.92 -4.66
C VAL A 155 -6.17 -2.58 -5.61
N GLY A 156 -6.18 -1.36 -6.16
CA GLY A 156 -7.21 -0.94 -7.11
C GLY A 156 -8.65 -1.01 -6.57
N GLY A 157 -8.88 -0.68 -5.29
CA GLY A 157 -10.21 -0.79 -4.67
C GLY A 157 -10.56 -2.20 -4.17
N LEU A 158 -9.72 -3.21 -4.43
CA LEU A 158 -9.89 -4.56 -3.92
C LEU A 158 -9.13 -4.73 -2.60
N GLN A 159 -9.88 -4.81 -1.50
CA GLN A 159 -9.31 -4.87 -0.16
C GLN A 159 -9.34 -6.30 0.42
N VAL A 160 -8.23 -6.69 1.03
CA VAL A 160 -8.13 -7.85 1.93
C VAL A 160 -7.82 -7.35 3.33
N ARG A 161 -8.60 -7.79 4.32
CA ARG A 161 -8.44 -7.41 5.73
C ARG A 161 -7.70 -8.48 6.51
N ASN A 162 -7.12 -8.08 7.65
CA ASN A 162 -6.49 -9.00 8.61
C ASN A 162 -5.38 -9.88 7.99
N LEU A 163 -4.59 -9.32 7.08
CA LEU A 163 -3.59 -10.07 6.32
C LEU A 163 -2.28 -10.20 7.11
N THR A 164 -1.79 -11.43 7.28
CA THR A 164 -0.46 -11.68 7.85
C THR A 164 0.61 -11.33 6.83
N ALA A 165 1.56 -10.47 7.19
CA ALA A 165 2.70 -10.12 6.35
C ALA A 165 4.02 -10.46 7.06
N ALA A 166 5.03 -10.86 6.29
CA ALA A 166 6.39 -11.02 6.81
C ALA A 166 7.19 -9.71 6.63
N VAL A 167 8.09 -9.40 7.56
CA VAL A 167 8.93 -8.20 7.45
C VAL A 167 10.35 -8.58 7.01
N HIS A 168 10.68 -8.30 5.76
CA HIS A 168 12.00 -8.57 5.18
C HIS A 168 12.28 -7.64 4.00
N ASP A 169 13.52 -7.17 3.89
CA ASP A 169 13.98 -6.33 2.79
C ASP A 169 14.35 -7.23 1.60
N VAL A 170 13.38 -7.51 0.74
CA VAL A 170 13.53 -8.41 -0.43
C VAL A 170 14.30 -7.73 -1.56
N PHE A 171 14.08 -6.44 -1.75
CA PHE A 171 14.62 -5.68 -2.86
C PHE A 171 15.62 -4.63 -2.37
N PRO A 172 16.72 -4.40 -3.13
CA PRO A 172 17.63 -3.30 -2.84
C PRO A 172 17.05 -1.93 -3.23
N ASP A 173 16.07 -1.89 -4.15
CA ASP A 173 15.39 -0.66 -4.54
C ASP A 173 14.45 -0.19 -3.41
N PRO A 174 14.74 0.95 -2.76
CA PRO A 174 13.93 1.44 -1.65
C PRO A 174 12.54 1.94 -2.08
N SER A 175 12.30 2.10 -3.39
CA SER A 175 10.98 2.46 -3.92
C SER A 175 10.00 1.27 -3.98
N ILE A 176 10.50 0.04 -3.82
CA ILE A 176 9.68 -1.17 -3.73
C ILE A 176 9.48 -1.53 -2.26
N SER A 177 8.23 -1.45 -1.82
CA SER A 177 7.81 -1.71 -0.45
C SER A 177 7.78 -3.20 -0.12
N GLY A 178 7.68 -4.09 -1.11
CA GLY A 178 7.80 -5.54 -0.89
C GLY A 178 7.19 -6.43 -1.98
N LEU A 179 6.75 -7.63 -1.56
CA LEU A 179 6.16 -8.67 -2.42
C LEU A 179 4.67 -8.87 -2.08
N LEU A 180 3.82 -8.95 -3.10
CA LEU A 180 2.42 -9.33 -2.97
C LEU A 180 2.27 -10.83 -3.21
N GLY A 181 2.05 -11.59 -2.14
CA GLY A 181 2.06 -13.05 -2.17
C GLY A 181 0.68 -13.69 -2.32
N LEU A 182 0.64 -15.02 -2.34
CA LEU A 182 -0.56 -15.82 -2.53
C LEU A 182 -1.63 -15.61 -1.46
N ASN A 183 -1.26 -15.27 -0.22
CA ASN A 183 -2.24 -14.94 0.82
C ASN A 183 -3.08 -13.69 0.52
N PHE A 184 -2.61 -12.81 -0.37
CA PHE A 184 -3.42 -11.77 -1.00
C PHE A 184 -4.01 -12.26 -2.33
N LEU A 185 -3.15 -12.71 -3.26
CA LEU A 185 -3.52 -12.97 -4.65
C LEU A 185 -4.61 -14.04 -4.80
N SER A 186 -4.63 -15.05 -3.92
CA SER A 186 -5.60 -16.15 -3.98
C SER A 186 -7.05 -15.75 -3.68
N ASN A 187 -7.28 -14.54 -3.17
CA ASN A 187 -8.63 -13.98 -3.00
C ASN A 187 -9.26 -13.54 -4.34
N PHE A 188 -8.47 -13.51 -5.41
CA PHE A 188 -8.87 -12.99 -6.71
C PHE A 188 -8.58 -14.00 -7.84
N ARG A 189 -9.29 -13.87 -8.95
CA ARG A 189 -8.86 -14.37 -10.25
C ARG A 189 -7.88 -13.35 -10.82
N LEU A 190 -6.71 -13.84 -11.23
CA LEU A 190 -5.59 -13.05 -11.72
C LEU A 190 -5.46 -13.28 -13.23
N ASP A 191 -5.42 -12.20 -14.02
CA ASP A 191 -5.07 -12.26 -15.44
C ASP A 191 -4.08 -11.13 -15.78
N ILE A 192 -2.97 -11.48 -16.44
CA ILE A 192 -1.89 -10.55 -16.77
C ILE A 192 -1.89 -10.32 -18.28
N ASP A 193 -2.36 -9.15 -18.70
CA ASP A 193 -2.26 -8.71 -20.09
C ASP A 193 -0.96 -7.93 -20.29
N THR A 194 0.10 -8.66 -20.66
CA THR A 194 1.42 -8.07 -20.88
C THR A 194 1.51 -7.15 -22.10
N ALA A 195 0.57 -7.26 -23.05
CA ALA A 195 0.52 -6.42 -24.24
C ALA A 195 -0.09 -5.05 -23.91
N LYS A 196 -1.09 -5.02 -23.02
CA LYS A 196 -1.71 -3.78 -22.52
C LYS A 196 -1.03 -3.23 -21.27
N SER A 197 -0.08 -3.95 -20.70
CA SER A 197 0.56 -3.62 -19.40
C SER A 197 -0.47 -3.45 -18.30
N VAL A 198 -1.40 -4.41 -18.17
CA VAL A 198 -2.48 -4.40 -17.19
C VAL A 198 -2.56 -5.72 -16.44
N LEU A 199 -2.80 -5.64 -15.13
CA LEU A 199 -3.24 -6.76 -14.32
C LEU A 199 -4.73 -6.64 -14.04
N HIS A 200 -5.47 -7.68 -14.39
CA HIS A 200 -6.86 -7.82 -14.03
C HIS A 200 -6.97 -8.63 -12.74
N LEU A 201 -7.69 -8.08 -11.77
CA LEU A 201 -8.06 -8.75 -10.53
C LEU A 201 -9.58 -8.81 -10.46
N GLU A 202 -10.14 -9.99 -10.22
CA GLU A 202 -11.58 -10.21 -10.06
C GLU A 202 -11.85 -10.97 -8.76
N LYS A 203 -12.76 -10.50 -7.90
CA LYS A 203 -13.17 -11.23 -6.69
C LYS A 203 -13.75 -12.59 -7.06
N LYS A 204 -13.48 -13.59 -6.22
CA LYS A 204 -14.05 -14.93 -6.35
C LYS A 204 -15.45 -15.04 -5.75
#